data_AF-A0A5A7MLJ4-F1
#
_entry.id   AF-A0A5A7MLJ4-F1
#
_cell.length_a   1.000
_cell.length_b   1.000
_cell.length_c   1.000
_cell.angle_alpha   90.00
_cell.angle_beta   90.00
_cell.angle_gamma   90.00
#
_symmetry.space_group_name_H-M   'P 1'
#
loop_
_entity.id
_entity.type
_entity.pdbx_description
1 polymer ?
#
loop_
_entity_poly.entity_id
_entity_poly.type
_entity_poly.pdbx_seq_one_letter_code
_entity_poly.pdbx_strand_id
1 'polypeptide(L)'
;MPRDAEYLCQRGLNAESLSGHERQLWSLGGHITPILCVHGKGWIGRFMEHGHGYLLELPGEPSVYMAGDTLLTPAVSDCLHRLRPDIAILPAGGARFDLGGEILMDAKDVMDAASCWPGELVVNHLEALDHCPVTREHVRALAQDEGVADRVWVPEDGQCRRYKSVLPPLTSRGSY
;
A
#
# COMPACT_ATOMS: atom_id res chain seq x y z
N MET A 1 -9.83 12.98 5.08
CA MET A 1 -9.23 13.98 6.00
C MET A 1 -10.20 14.31 7.14
N PRO A 2 -9.75 14.90 8.26
CA PRO A 2 -10.63 15.25 9.39
C PRO A 2 -11.84 16.13 9.02
N ARG A 3 -11.71 16.91 7.93
CA ARG A 3 -12.77 17.78 7.40
C ARG A 3 -13.86 17.02 6.62
N ASP A 4 -13.59 15.79 6.22
CA ASP A 4 -14.51 15.01 5.39
C ASP A 4 -15.43 14.12 6.23
N ALA A 5 -15.06 13.80 7.47
CA ALA A 5 -15.80 12.83 8.28
C ALA A 5 -17.25 13.27 8.52
N GLU A 6 -17.48 14.55 8.85
CA GLU A 6 -18.84 15.08 9.02
C GLU A 6 -19.65 14.97 7.72
N TYR A 7 -19.05 15.36 6.60
CA TYR A 7 -19.67 15.28 5.27
C TYR A 7 -20.00 13.84 4.84
N LEU A 8 -19.11 12.88 5.13
CA LEU A 8 -19.31 11.46 4.83
C LEU A 8 -20.38 10.85 5.75
N CYS A 9 -20.39 11.20 7.04
CA CYS A 9 -21.41 10.79 7.99
C CYS A 9 -22.81 11.32 7.62
N GLN A 10 -22.91 12.56 7.12
CA GLN A 10 -24.18 13.10 6.58
C GLN A 10 -24.71 12.29 5.39
N ARG A 11 -23.88 11.50 4.73
CA ARG A 11 -24.27 10.57 3.65
C ARG A 11 -24.49 9.13 4.12
N GLY A 12 -24.51 8.89 5.43
CA GLY A 12 -24.76 7.57 6.02
C GLY A 12 -23.55 6.64 6.02
N LEU A 13 -22.34 7.14 5.76
CA LEU A 13 -21.11 6.36 5.89
C LEU A 13 -20.63 6.38 7.35
N ASN A 14 -20.13 5.24 7.84
CA ASN A 14 -19.42 5.20 9.11
C ASN A 14 -17.99 5.71 8.91
N ALA A 15 -17.79 7.02 9.09
CA ALA A 15 -16.50 7.67 8.86
C ALA A 15 -15.83 8.05 10.19
N GLU A 16 -14.59 7.60 10.35
CA GLU A 16 -13.72 7.94 11.48
C GLU A 16 -12.50 8.70 10.96
N SER A 17 -12.15 9.80 11.62
CA SER A 17 -10.94 10.55 11.28
C SER A 17 -9.75 9.99 12.05
N LEU A 18 -8.68 9.68 11.34
CA LEU A 18 -7.42 9.34 11.99
C LEU A 18 -6.71 10.62 12.44
N SER A 19 -6.10 10.54 13.62
CA SER A 19 -5.32 11.62 14.21
C SER A 19 -3.84 11.45 13.89
N GLY A 20 -3.22 12.48 13.29
CA GLY A 20 -1.77 12.51 13.05
C GLY A 20 -1.24 11.40 12.14
N HIS A 21 0.02 11.05 12.34
CA HIS A 21 0.76 10.03 11.58
C HIS A 21 1.20 8.85 12.45
N GLU A 22 0.72 8.80 13.69
CA GLU A 22 1.08 7.76 14.64
C GLU A 22 0.17 6.54 14.49
N ARG A 23 0.71 5.38 14.88
CA ARG A 23 -0.04 4.15 15.02
C ARG A 23 -1.13 4.34 16.07
N GLN A 24 -2.36 4.08 15.71
CA GLN A 24 -3.51 4.29 16.58
C GLN A 24 -4.47 3.11 16.54
N LEU A 25 -5.29 2.99 17.59
CA LEU A 25 -6.32 1.96 17.66
C LEU A 25 -7.34 2.17 16.55
N TRP A 26 -7.80 1.06 15.97
CA TRP A 26 -8.84 1.07 14.96
C TRP A 26 -10.17 0.55 15.52
N SER A 27 -11.28 1.17 15.12
CA SER A 27 -12.63 0.81 15.57
C SER A 27 -13.05 -0.63 15.23
N LEU A 28 -12.39 -1.29 14.26
CA LEU A 28 -12.60 -2.72 13.95
C LEU A 28 -11.81 -3.68 14.85
N GLY A 29 -11.12 -3.16 15.86
CA GLY A 29 -10.12 -3.89 16.64
C GLY A 29 -8.76 -3.88 15.93
N GLY A 30 -7.66 -3.89 16.67
CA GLY A 30 -6.32 -3.78 16.08
C GLY A 30 -5.82 -2.34 15.92
N HIS A 31 -4.94 -2.11 14.95
CA HIS A 31 -4.27 -0.82 14.74
C HIS A 31 -4.24 -0.41 13.27
N ILE A 32 -4.19 0.90 13.07
CA ILE A 32 -3.98 1.54 11.78
C ILE A 32 -2.87 2.57 11.91
N THR A 33 -1.93 2.58 10.96
CA THR A 33 -0.81 3.53 10.92
C THR A 33 -0.83 4.27 9.59
N PRO A 34 -1.11 5.58 9.58
CA PRO A 34 -0.99 6.41 8.38
C PRO A 34 0.48 6.56 7.96
N ILE A 35 0.78 6.30 6.70
CA ILE A 35 2.10 6.50 6.08
C ILE A 35 1.96 7.64 5.07
N LEU A 36 2.86 8.61 5.10
CA LEU A 36 2.79 9.77 4.22
C LEU A 36 3.05 9.38 2.76
N CYS A 37 2.11 9.73 1.87
CA CYS A 37 2.32 9.70 0.43
C CYS A 37 2.91 11.03 -0.03
N VAL A 38 3.77 10.97 -1.05
CA VAL A 38 4.21 12.17 -1.76
C VAL A 38 3.92 12.00 -3.24
N HIS A 39 3.29 13.02 -3.81
CA HIS A 39 2.98 13.13 -5.22
C HIS A 39 3.84 14.21 -5.87
N GLY A 40 4.71 13.80 -6.78
CA GLY A 40 5.63 14.73 -7.46
C GLY A 40 6.81 15.17 -6.59
N LYS A 41 7.90 15.57 -7.26
CA LYS A 41 9.08 16.17 -6.64
C LYS A 41 9.05 17.70 -6.87
N GLY A 42 9.56 18.47 -5.91
CA GLY A 42 9.73 19.93 -6.07
C GLY A 42 8.48 20.77 -5.81
N TRP A 43 8.32 21.89 -6.55
CA TRP A 43 7.24 22.88 -6.31
C TRP A 43 5.84 22.32 -6.59
N ILE A 44 5.74 21.32 -7.48
CA ILE A 44 4.48 20.67 -7.85
C ILE A 44 3.91 19.85 -6.68
N GLY A 45 4.77 19.14 -5.93
CA GLY A 45 4.34 18.37 -4.76
C GLY A 45 3.87 19.22 -3.57
N ARG A 46 4.15 20.54 -3.56
CA ARG A 46 3.61 21.45 -2.54
C ARG A 46 2.16 21.88 -2.79
N PHE A 47 1.66 21.72 -4.03
CA PHE A 47 0.30 22.08 -4.40
C PHE A 47 -0.66 20.88 -4.41
N MET A 48 -0.15 19.66 -4.35
CA MET A 48 -0.97 18.45 -4.24
C MET A 48 -1.23 18.15 -2.76
N GLU A 49 -2.49 17.93 -2.41
CA GLU A 49 -2.85 17.52 -1.05
C GLU A 49 -2.16 16.16 -0.76
N HIS A 50 -1.45 16.09 0.35
CA HIS A 50 -0.64 14.91 0.67
C HIS A 50 -1.58 13.77 1.05
N GLY A 51 -1.59 12.72 0.24
CA GLY A 51 -2.32 11.50 0.53
C GLY A 51 -1.70 10.71 1.69
N HIS A 52 -2.41 9.67 2.11
CA HIS A 52 -1.90 8.70 3.06
C HIS A 52 -2.09 7.28 2.52
N GLY A 53 -1.05 6.48 2.68
CA GLY A 53 -1.14 5.04 2.74
C GLY A 53 -1.49 4.62 4.17
N TYR A 54 -1.92 3.38 4.33
CA TYR A 54 -2.32 2.85 5.62
C TYR A 54 -1.75 1.45 5.81
N LEU A 55 -0.99 1.26 6.89
CA LEU A 55 -0.68 -0.06 7.42
C LEU A 55 -1.80 -0.49 8.36
N LEU A 56 -2.42 -1.63 8.05
CA LEU A 56 -3.50 -2.24 8.80
C LEU A 56 -3.01 -3.48 9.54
N GLU A 57 -3.31 -3.55 10.82
CA GLU A 57 -2.91 -4.66 11.70
C GLU A 57 -4.13 -5.14 12.49
N LEU A 58 -4.71 -6.26 12.09
CA LEU A 58 -5.83 -6.91 12.80
C LEU A 58 -5.34 -8.13 13.60
N PRO A 59 -5.88 -8.40 14.80
CA PRO A 59 -5.48 -9.57 15.58
C PRO A 59 -5.74 -10.88 14.83
N GLY A 60 -4.70 -11.69 14.67
CA GLY A 60 -4.80 -12.99 14.00
C GLY A 60 -4.86 -12.91 12.48
N GLU A 61 -4.71 -11.75 11.86
CA GLU A 61 -4.68 -11.60 10.40
C GLU A 61 -3.30 -11.13 9.94
N PRO A 62 -2.92 -11.36 8.66
CA PRO A 62 -1.72 -10.76 8.11
C PRO A 62 -1.83 -9.24 8.11
N SER A 63 -0.71 -8.59 8.40
CA SER A 63 -0.59 -7.14 8.28
C SER A 63 -0.58 -6.72 6.81
N VAL A 64 -1.34 -5.68 6.48
CA VAL A 64 -1.51 -5.20 5.10
C VAL A 64 -1.15 -3.74 5.02
N TYR A 65 -0.15 -3.40 4.21
CA TYR A 65 0.17 -2.03 3.86
C TYR A 65 -0.45 -1.65 2.53
N MET A 66 -1.32 -0.65 2.51
CA MET A 66 -1.84 -0.04 1.27
C MET A 66 -1.17 1.31 1.08
N ALA A 67 -0.28 1.44 0.09
CA ALA A 67 0.50 2.67 -0.05
C ALA A 67 -0.29 3.87 -0.56
N GLY A 68 -1.48 3.64 -1.13
CA GLY A 68 -2.17 4.66 -1.92
C GLY A 68 -1.34 5.06 -3.15
N ASP A 69 -1.75 6.12 -3.83
CA ASP A 69 -0.95 6.66 -4.90
C ASP A 69 0.26 7.37 -4.26
N THR A 70 1.48 6.97 -4.63
CA THR A 70 2.71 7.59 -4.13
C THR A 70 3.91 7.26 -5.01
N LEU A 71 4.96 8.07 -4.92
CA LEU A 71 6.32 7.68 -5.31
C LEU A 71 6.95 6.75 -4.27
N LEU A 72 8.06 6.09 -4.62
CA LEU A 72 8.90 5.38 -3.65
C LEU A 72 9.66 6.41 -2.79
N THR A 73 9.05 6.80 -1.67
CA THR A 73 9.60 7.77 -0.73
C THR A 73 10.32 7.10 0.43
N PRO A 74 11.14 7.84 1.20
CA PRO A 74 11.72 7.32 2.44
C PRO A 74 10.68 6.78 3.43
N ALA A 75 9.48 7.39 3.52
CA ALA A 75 8.42 6.91 4.40
C ALA A 75 7.87 5.54 3.96
N VAL A 76 7.70 5.34 2.66
CA VAL A 76 7.30 4.04 2.09
C VAL A 76 8.39 3.00 2.33
N SER A 77 9.64 3.32 2.00
CA SER A 77 10.78 2.44 2.24
C SER A 77 10.95 2.08 3.72
N ASP A 78 10.77 3.04 4.63
CA ASP A 78 10.84 2.80 6.07
C ASP A 78 9.70 1.90 6.56
N CYS A 79 8.49 2.07 6.04
CA CYS A 79 7.37 1.18 6.32
C CYS A 79 7.72 -0.26 5.93
N LEU A 80 8.20 -0.48 4.70
CA LEU A 80 8.57 -1.81 4.20
C LEU A 80 9.73 -2.42 4.99
N HIS A 81 10.80 -1.67 5.23
CA HIS A 81 11.99 -2.17 5.91
C HIS A 81 11.78 -2.40 7.42
N ARG A 82 11.10 -1.49 8.11
CA ARG A 82 11.04 -1.48 9.57
C ARG A 82 9.77 -2.14 10.09
N LEU A 83 8.62 -1.81 9.49
CA LEU A 83 7.33 -2.35 9.91
C LEU A 83 7.06 -3.72 9.29
N ARG A 84 7.72 -4.04 8.16
CA ARG A 84 7.72 -5.35 7.49
C ARG A 84 6.32 -5.97 7.40
N PRO A 85 5.39 -5.32 6.67
CA PRO A 85 4.08 -5.87 6.48
C PRO A 85 4.16 -7.24 5.79
N ASP A 86 3.23 -8.13 6.13
CA ASP A 86 3.12 -9.43 5.48
C ASP A 86 2.77 -9.25 3.99
N ILE A 87 1.94 -8.25 3.70
CA ILE A 87 1.47 -7.90 2.36
C ILE A 87 1.60 -6.39 2.16
N ALA A 88 2.20 -5.96 1.05
CA ALA A 88 2.18 -4.56 0.61
C ALA A 88 1.46 -4.43 -0.74
N ILE A 89 0.58 -3.44 -0.86
CA ILE A 89 -0.15 -3.10 -2.08
C ILE A 89 0.43 -1.77 -2.60
N LEU A 90 1.17 -1.83 -3.71
CA LEU A 90 1.86 -0.67 -4.28
C LEU A 90 1.36 -0.39 -5.71
N PRO A 91 1.19 0.89 -6.09
CA PRO A 91 0.89 1.26 -7.46
C PRO A 91 2.13 1.12 -8.34
N ALA A 92 1.95 0.74 -9.62
CA ALA A 92 3.04 0.68 -10.59
C ALA A 92 2.70 1.40 -11.91
N GLY A 93 1.71 2.28 -11.93
CA GLY A 93 1.21 2.88 -13.16
C GLY A 93 2.21 3.76 -13.91
N GLY A 94 3.26 4.27 -13.25
CA GLY A 94 4.33 5.06 -13.87
C GLY A 94 3.86 6.40 -14.44
N ALA A 95 2.80 6.98 -13.88
CA ALA A 95 2.23 8.24 -14.33
C ALA A 95 3.22 9.42 -14.20
N ARG A 96 3.27 10.26 -15.23
CA ARG A 96 4.17 11.42 -15.34
C ARG A 96 3.42 12.66 -15.81
N PHE A 97 3.83 13.84 -15.36
CA PHE A 97 3.40 15.12 -15.94
C PHE A 97 4.09 15.36 -17.30
N ASP A 98 3.43 16.10 -18.19
CA ASP A 98 3.98 16.51 -19.50
C ASP A 98 5.32 17.26 -19.40
N LEU A 99 5.58 17.93 -18.27
CA LEU A 99 6.84 18.62 -17.96
C LEU A 99 7.89 17.73 -17.26
N GLY A 100 7.72 16.41 -17.24
CA GLY A 100 8.75 15.44 -16.85
C GLY A 100 8.82 15.08 -15.36
N GLY A 101 7.81 15.43 -14.56
CA GLY A 101 7.74 15.03 -13.14
C GLY A 101 7.05 13.67 -12.96
N GLU A 102 7.73 12.72 -12.31
CA GLU A 102 7.13 11.45 -11.84
C GLU A 102 6.07 11.73 -10.79
N ILE A 103 4.89 11.14 -10.94
CA ILE A 103 3.76 11.31 -10.01
C ILE A 103 3.50 10.01 -9.24
N LEU A 104 3.76 8.87 -9.88
CA LEU A 104 3.47 7.53 -9.38
C LEU A 104 4.67 6.63 -9.61
N MET A 105 4.88 5.66 -8.71
CA MET A 105 5.86 4.59 -8.91
C MET A 105 5.69 3.93 -10.28
N ASP A 106 6.82 3.61 -10.91
CA ASP A 106 6.88 2.75 -12.10
C ASP A 106 7.23 1.29 -11.73
N ALA A 107 7.38 0.43 -12.74
CA ALA A 107 7.72 -0.97 -12.53
C ALA A 107 9.06 -1.15 -11.79
N LYS A 108 10.05 -0.30 -12.06
CA LYS A 108 11.37 -0.40 -11.43
C LYS A 108 11.29 -0.02 -9.97
N ASP A 109 10.63 1.09 -9.64
CA ASP A 109 10.42 1.50 -8.25
C ASP A 109 9.77 0.38 -7.42
N VAL A 110 8.79 -0.31 -8.00
CA VAL A 110 8.08 -1.41 -7.34
C VAL A 110 8.97 -2.65 -7.15
N MET A 111 9.91 -2.93 -8.06
CA MET A 111 10.91 -4.01 -7.85
C MET A 111 11.98 -3.64 -6.83
N ASP A 112 12.44 -2.39 -6.84
CA ASP A 112 13.36 -1.88 -5.83
C ASP A 112 12.71 -1.99 -4.44
N ALA A 113 11.44 -1.62 -4.34
CA ALA A 113 10.65 -1.87 -3.14
C ALA A 113 10.59 -3.36 -2.80
N ALA A 114 10.22 -4.24 -3.74
CA ALA A 114 10.07 -5.70 -3.50
C ALA A 114 11.33 -6.38 -2.93
N SER A 115 12.49 -5.79 -3.20
CA SER A 115 13.80 -6.27 -2.74
C SER A 115 14.11 -5.84 -1.29
N CYS A 116 13.40 -4.85 -0.75
CA CYS A 116 13.61 -4.27 0.57
C CYS A 116 12.94 -5.05 1.72
N TRP A 117 11.96 -5.92 1.43
CA TRP A 117 11.26 -6.68 2.47
C TRP A 117 10.89 -8.10 1.99
N PRO A 118 10.73 -9.07 2.91
CA PRO A 118 10.49 -10.46 2.55
C PRO A 118 9.02 -10.84 2.33
N GLY A 119 8.09 -9.89 2.49
CA GLY A 119 6.65 -10.15 2.37
C GLY A 119 6.18 -10.23 0.91
N GLU A 120 4.86 -10.39 0.75
CA GLU A 120 4.21 -10.42 -0.55
C GLU A 120 3.93 -8.99 -1.04
N LEU A 121 4.17 -8.75 -2.32
CA LEU A 121 3.84 -7.52 -3.02
C LEU A 121 2.67 -7.77 -3.95
N VAL A 122 1.61 -6.98 -3.80
CA VAL A 122 0.49 -6.89 -4.75
C VAL A 122 0.62 -5.60 -5.53
N VAL A 123 0.65 -5.70 -6.85
CA VAL A 123 0.79 -4.53 -7.72
C VAL A 123 -0.57 -4.09 -8.25
N ASN A 124 -0.90 -2.81 -8.10
CA ASN A 124 -2.14 -2.23 -8.63
C ASN A 124 -1.87 -1.01 -9.53
N HIS A 125 -2.95 -0.32 -9.91
CA HIS A 125 -2.90 0.91 -10.71
C HIS A 125 -2.24 0.73 -12.09
N LEU A 126 -2.53 -0.39 -12.76
CA LEU A 126 -2.04 -0.76 -14.08
C LEU A 126 -3.18 -0.79 -15.10
N GLU A 127 -2.92 -0.34 -16.33
CA GLU A 127 -3.77 -0.57 -17.53
C GLU A 127 -5.26 -0.13 -17.40
N ALA A 128 -5.57 0.77 -16.47
CA ALA A 128 -6.93 1.29 -16.26
C ALA A 128 -7.09 2.76 -16.68
N LEU A 129 -5.98 3.50 -16.83
CA LEU A 129 -5.96 4.93 -17.13
C LEU A 129 -4.94 5.24 -18.23
N ASP A 130 -5.33 6.11 -19.18
CA ASP A 130 -4.54 6.42 -20.38
C ASP A 130 -3.12 6.98 -20.09
N HIS A 131 -2.94 7.58 -18.90
CA HIS A 131 -1.67 8.19 -18.49
C HIS A 131 -0.78 7.25 -17.66
N CYS A 132 -1.12 5.96 -17.57
CA CYS A 132 -0.31 4.93 -16.90
C CYS A 132 0.27 3.95 -17.94
N PRO A 133 1.50 4.17 -18.44
CA PRO A 133 2.06 3.39 -19.54
C PRO A 133 2.52 1.98 -19.14
N VAL A 134 2.64 1.69 -17.84
CA VAL A 134 3.18 0.41 -17.37
C VAL A 134 2.13 -0.70 -17.54
N THR A 135 2.55 -1.81 -18.15
CA THR A 135 1.72 -2.98 -18.39
C THR A 135 1.93 -4.07 -17.33
N ARG A 136 0.94 -4.93 -17.14
CA ARG A 136 1.05 -6.10 -16.26
C ARG A 136 2.14 -7.06 -16.73
N GLU A 137 2.25 -7.23 -18.05
CA GLU A 137 3.29 -8.05 -18.68
C GLU A 137 4.69 -7.54 -18.33
N HIS A 138 4.90 -6.22 -18.42
CA HIS A 138 6.19 -5.62 -18.10
C HIS A 138 6.58 -5.83 -16.63
N VAL A 139 5.65 -5.63 -15.70
CA VAL A 139 5.90 -5.87 -14.26
C VAL A 139 6.24 -7.33 -13.99
N ARG A 140 5.54 -8.28 -14.61
CA ARG A 140 5.79 -9.72 -14.44
C ARG A 140 7.16 -10.13 -14.99
N ALA A 141 7.53 -9.64 -16.18
CA ALA A 141 8.83 -9.89 -16.77
C ALA A 141 9.96 -9.35 -15.88
N LEU A 142 9.83 -8.11 -15.41
CA LEU A 142 10.85 -7.50 -14.55
C LEU A 142 10.97 -8.23 -13.20
N ALA A 143 9.86 -8.68 -12.62
CA ALA A 143 9.89 -9.49 -11.39
C ALA A 143 10.60 -10.84 -11.57
N GLN A 144 10.53 -11.44 -12.76
CA GLN A 144 11.29 -12.65 -13.09
C GLN A 144 12.78 -12.36 -13.21
N ASP A 145 13.14 -11.29 -13.93
CA ASP A 145 14.53 -10.89 -14.15
C ASP A 145 15.24 -10.53 -12.83
N GLU A 146 14.54 -9.87 -11.91
CA GLU A 146 15.03 -9.48 -10.58
C GLU A 146 14.94 -10.63 -9.55
N GLY A 147 14.41 -11.80 -9.94
CA GLY A 147 14.33 -12.98 -9.07
C GLY A 147 13.35 -12.85 -7.89
N VAL A 148 12.35 -11.98 -7.99
CA VAL A 148 11.35 -11.72 -6.94
C VAL A 148 9.94 -12.20 -7.30
N ALA A 149 9.77 -12.80 -8.48
CA ALA A 149 8.46 -13.22 -9.03
C ALA A 149 7.59 -14.05 -8.07
N ASP A 150 8.18 -14.90 -7.23
CA ASP A 150 7.44 -15.74 -6.27
C ASP A 150 6.65 -14.94 -5.22
N ARG A 151 7.04 -13.69 -4.98
CA ARG A 151 6.41 -12.78 -4.01
C ARG A 151 5.67 -11.62 -4.67
N VAL A 152 5.80 -11.43 -5.98
CA VAL A 152 5.13 -10.36 -6.71
C VAL A 152 3.87 -10.90 -7.37
N TRP A 153 2.72 -10.47 -6.89
CA TRP A 153 1.44 -10.76 -7.49
C TRP A 153 0.93 -9.55 -8.29
N VAL A 154 0.75 -9.76 -9.59
CA VAL A 154 0.12 -8.80 -10.51
C VAL A 154 -1.26 -9.33 -10.89
N PRO A 155 -2.34 -8.92 -10.18
CA PRO A 155 -3.69 -9.42 -10.45
C PRO A 155 -4.28 -8.93 -11.77
N GLU A 156 -5.06 -9.79 -12.40
CA GLU A 156 -6.04 -9.38 -13.41
C GLU A 156 -7.25 -8.70 -12.76
N ASP A 157 -8.01 -7.91 -13.53
CA ASP A 157 -9.23 -7.28 -13.04
C ASP A 157 -10.23 -8.33 -12.54
N GLY A 158 -10.68 -8.18 -11.28
CA GLY A 158 -11.58 -9.14 -10.62
C GLY A 158 -10.91 -10.41 -10.10
N GLN A 159 -9.59 -10.59 -10.29
CA GLN A 159 -8.88 -11.72 -9.70
C GLN A 159 -8.81 -11.58 -8.17
N CYS A 160 -8.98 -12.69 -7.45
CA CYS A 160 -8.94 -12.70 -5.99
C CYS A 160 -7.90 -13.69 -5.45
N ARG A 161 -7.32 -13.35 -4.31
CA ARG A 161 -6.46 -14.21 -3.49
C ARG A 161 -6.98 -14.20 -2.05
N ARG A 162 -6.89 -15.34 -1.37
CA ARG A 162 -7.26 -15.46 0.05
C ARG A 162 -6.02 -15.75 0.88
N TYR A 163 -5.80 -14.91 1.89
CA TYR A 163 -4.76 -15.13 2.88
C TYR A 163 -5.32 -15.86 4.10
N LYS A 164 -4.49 -16.65 4.77
CA LYS A 164 -4.88 -17.38 5.98
C LYS A 164 -4.56 -16.55 7.21
N SER A 165 -5.44 -16.65 8.21
CA SER A 165 -5.20 -16.12 9.54
C SER A 165 -3.88 -16.66 10.13
N VAL A 166 -3.15 -15.80 10.83
CA VAL A 166 -1.82 -16.04 11.43
C VAL A 166 -1.94 -16.39 12.93
N LEU A 167 -3.12 -16.87 13.39
CA LEU A 167 -3.29 -17.25 14.79
C LEU A 167 -2.30 -18.38 15.17
N PRO A 168 -1.50 -18.22 16.26
CA PRO A 168 -0.87 -19.37 16.86
C PRO A 168 -1.97 -20.33 17.38
N PRO A 169 -1.77 -21.66 17.33
CA PRO A 169 -2.75 -22.60 17.86
C PRO A 169 -3.03 -22.26 19.33
N LEU A 170 -4.30 -22.12 19.68
CA LEU A 170 -4.74 -21.99 21.08
C LEU A 170 -4.15 -23.16 21.86
N THR A 171 -3.14 -22.90 22.69
CA THR A 171 -2.72 -23.89 23.68
C THR A 171 -3.89 -24.05 24.63
N SER A 172 -4.55 -25.21 24.54
CA SER A 172 -5.51 -25.64 25.54
C SER A 172 -4.80 -25.55 26.90
N ARG A 173 -5.21 -24.60 27.74
CA ARG A 173 -4.77 -24.58 29.14
C ARG A 173 -5.27 -25.88 29.75
N GLY A 174 -4.34 -26.82 29.94
CA GLY A 174 -4.58 -28.02 30.71
C GLY A 174 -4.98 -27.62 32.11
N SER A 175 -6.17 -28.04 32.51
CA SER A 175 -6.63 -28.01 33.89
C SER A 175 -5.69 -28.87 34.73
N TYR A 176 -5.06 -28.26 35.74
CA TYR A 176 -4.54 -28.95 36.93
C TYR A 176 -5.14 -28.27 38.15
#